data_AF-A0AAU6IX53-F1
#
_entry.id   AF-A0AAU6IX53-F1
#
_cell.length_a   1.000
_cell.length_b   1.000
_cell.length_c   1.000
_cell.angle_alpha   90.00
_cell.angle_beta   90.00
_cell.angle_gamma   90.00
#
_symmetry.space_group_name_H-M   'P 1'
#
loop_
_entity.id
_entity.type
_entity.pdbx_description
1 polymer ?
#
loop_
_entity_poly.entity_id
_entity_poly.type
_entity_poly.pdbx_seq_one_letter_code
_entity_poly.pdbx_strand_id
1 'polypeptide(L)'
;MLGDDAELTAAVHAAQDGDETAFRTVYRAVHPRLLGYVRTLVGEPDAEDVASEAWLQIARDLDRFSGDADRFRGWAARIARNRALDHIRMRGRRPAIGGDETELTGRPATSDTADEAMELLATGDTLALIAQLPQDQAEAVVLRVVVGLDAKSAAQTLGKRPGAVRTAAHRGLKRLAELLGAEGSHVQTAHTGPDGTLDAVPPPREPRGHAVTSAGVTHSRTRTQKDM
;
A
#
# COMPACT_ATOMS: atom_id res chain seq x y z
N MET A 1 5.80 -1.28 23.37
CA MET A 1 4.39 -0.89 23.17
C MET A 1 3.74 -0.38 24.46
N LEU A 2 3.64 -1.16 25.56
CA LEU A 2 3.02 -0.68 26.81
C LEU A 2 3.66 0.61 27.39
N GLY A 3 4.98 0.80 27.26
CA GLY A 3 5.67 2.03 27.65
C GLY A 3 5.31 3.21 26.75
N ASP A 4 5.45 3.03 25.43
CA ASP A 4 5.14 4.05 24.42
C ASP A 4 3.69 4.55 24.49
N ASP A 5 2.73 3.69 24.83
CA ASP A 5 1.31 4.08 24.94
C ASP A 5 1.02 4.86 26.23
N ALA A 6 1.69 4.55 27.34
CA ALA A 6 1.61 5.35 28.56
C ALA A 6 2.23 6.74 28.34
N GLU A 7 3.39 6.80 27.67
CA GLU A 7 4.04 8.05 27.30
C GLU A 7 3.18 8.90 26.36
N LEU A 8 2.57 8.29 25.34
CA LEU A 8 1.66 8.99 24.44
C LEU A 8 0.44 9.52 25.20
N THR A 9 -0.14 8.73 26.10
CA THR A 9 -1.29 9.15 26.91
C THR A 9 -0.94 10.37 27.76
N ALA A 10 0.21 10.35 28.45
CA ALA A 10 0.68 11.48 29.24
C ALA A 10 0.96 12.72 28.36
N ALA A 11 1.58 12.54 27.19
CA ALA A 11 1.84 13.63 26.27
C ALA A 11 0.55 14.26 25.71
N VAL A 12 -0.49 13.45 25.44
CA VAL A 12 -1.81 13.97 25.04
C VAL A 12 -2.40 14.83 26.15
N HIS A 13 -2.39 14.38 27.41
CA HIS A 13 -2.93 15.16 28.52
C HIS A 13 -2.16 16.48 28.74
N ALA A 14 -0.82 16.46 28.72
CA ALA A 14 -0.04 17.69 28.83
C ALA A 14 -0.29 18.64 27.64
N ALA A 15 -0.47 18.11 26.43
CA ALA A 15 -0.81 18.92 25.26
C ALA A 15 -2.21 19.56 25.37
N GLN A 16 -3.17 18.92 26.04
CA GLN A 16 -4.48 19.51 26.35
C GLN A 16 -4.37 20.73 27.26
N ASP A 17 -3.38 20.73 28.15
CA ASP A 17 -3.07 21.85 29.05
C ASP A 17 -2.22 22.95 28.39
N GLY A 18 -1.93 22.82 27.09
CA GLY A 18 -1.19 23.81 26.29
C GLY A 18 0.33 23.59 26.22
N ASP A 19 0.85 22.44 26.65
CA ASP A 19 2.27 22.11 26.50
C ASP A 19 2.61 21.81 25.02
N GLU A 20 3.29 22.76 24.37
CA GLU A 20 3.72 22.65 22.97
C GLU A 20 4.75 21.53 22.77
N THR A 21 5.60 21.25 23.76
CA THR A 21 6.59 20.17 23.70
C THR A 21 5.89 18.82 23.74
N ALA A 22 4.88 18.68 24.59
CA ALA A 22 4.04 17.49 24.64
C ALA A 22 3.28 17.29 23.32
N PHE A 23 2.72 18.35 22.74
CA PHE A 23 2.05 18.27 21.44
C PHE A 23 3.02 17.80 20.34
N ARG A 24 4.26 18.27 20.35
CA ARG A 24 5.30 17.81 19.40
C ARG A 24 5.62 16.32 19.58
N THR A 25 5.62 15.82 20.82
CA THR A 25 5.79 14.39 21.12
C THR A 25 4.63 13.57 20.53
N VAL A 26 3.38 14.02 20.76
CA VAL A 26 2.18 13.41 20.17
C VAL A 26 2.28 13.38 18.65
N TYR A 27 2.63 14.51 18.02
CA TYR A 27 2.78 14.62 16.58
C TYR A 27 3.79 13.60 16.04
N ARG A 28 4.99 13.54 16.61
CA ARG A 28 6.05 12.62 16.17
C ARG A 28 5.64 11.15 16.32
N ALA A 29 4.93 10.81 17.38
CA ALA A 29 4.49 9.44 17.65
C ALA A 29 3.36 8.96 16.72
N VAL A 30 2.52 9.87 16.23
CA VAL A 30 1.28 9.52 15.52
C VAL A 30 1.34 9.85 14.02
N HIS A 31 2.00 10.94 13.64
CA HIS A 31 2.00 11.46 12.27
C HIS A 31 2.44 10.44 11.21
N PRO A 32 3.54 9.65 11.37
CA PRO A 32 3.96 8.71 10.33
C PRO A 32 2.89 7.67 9.97
N ARG A 33 2.22 7.10 10.98
CA ARG A 33 1.14 6.11 10.80
C ARG A 33 -0.13 6.77 10.24
N LEU A 34 -0.46 7.98 10.71
CA LEU A 34 -1.62 8.73 10.24
C LEU A 34 -1.47 9.15 8.78
N LEU A 35 -0.30 9.65 8.39
CA LEU A 35 0.03 10.02 7.03
C LEU A 35 0.01 8.79 6.10
N GLY A 36 0.57 7.67 6.56
CA GLY A 36 0.44 6.39 5.86
C GLY A 36 -1.01 5.99 5.60
N TYR A 37 -1.88 6.14 6.60
CA TYR A 37 -3.32 5.90 6.42
C TYR A 37 -3.94 6.85 5.40
N VAL A 38 -3.68 8.16 5.50
CA VAL A 38 -4.22 9.14 4.55
C VAL A 38 -3.75 8.85 3.11
N ARG A 39 -2.48 8.46 2.91
CA ARG A 39 -1.93 8.04 1.61
C ARG A 39 -2.75 6.91 0.98
N THR A 40 -3.20 5.93 1.77
CA THR A 40 -4.05 4.84 1.24
C THR A 40 -5.44 5.28 0.78
N LEU A 41 -5.91 6.46 1.21
CA LEU A 41 -7.22 7.00 0.87
C LEU A 41 -7.18 7.95 -0.33
N VAL A 42 -6.21 8.86 -0.37
CA VAL A 42 -6.17 9.96 -1.36
C VAL A 42 -4.99 9.87 -2.35
N GLY A 43 -4.06 8.93 -2.13
CA GLY A 43 -2.82 8.83 -2.90
C GLY A 43 -1.74 9.81 -2.46
N GLU A 44 -0.51 9.63 -2.97
CA GLU A 44 0.66 10.41 -2.54
C GLU A 44 0.54 11.92 -2.74
N PRO A 45 0.04 12.46 -3.88
CA PRO A 45 0.09 13.89 -4.16
C PRO A 45 -0.68 14.76 -3.16
N ASP A 46 -1.72 14.19 -2.53
CA ASP A 46 -2.64 14.94 -1.68
C ASP A 46 -2.48 14.61 -0.19
N ALA A 47 -1.67 13.60 0.14
CA ALA A 47 -1.68 13.01 1.47
C ALA A 47 -1.19 13.99 2.54
N GLU A 48 -0.13 14.74 2.25
CA GLU A 48 0.44 15.73 3.18
C GLU A 48 -0.54 16.87 3.46
N ASP A 49 -1.24 17.36 2.43
CA ASP A 49 -2.23 18.43 2.57
C ASP A 49 -3.42 17.98 3.44
N VAL A 50 -3.98 16.81 3.13
CA VAL A 50 -5.10 16.23 3.89
C VAL A 50 -4.68 15.90 5.34
N ALA A 51 -3.46 15.37 5.53
CA ALA A 51 -2.93 15.12 6.86
C ALA A 51 -2.73 16.42 7.65
N SER A 52 -2.27 17.49 7.00
CA SER A 52 -2.13 18.81 7.62
C SER A 52 -3.48 19.37 8.08
N GLU A 53 -4.51 19.28 7.25
CA GLU A 53 -5.88 19.67 7.63
C GLU A 53 -6.43 18.84 8.80
N ALA A 54 -6.11 17.54 8.82
CA ALA A 54 -6.47 16.66 9.92
C ALA A 54 -5.78 17.07 11.23
N TRP A 55 -4.47 17.37 11.19
CA TRP A 55 -3.73 17.87 12.34
C TRP A 55 -4.22 19.22 12.85
N LEU A 56 -4.63 20.13 11.95
CA LEU A 56 -5.28 21.39 12.31
C LEU A 56 -6.61 21.18 13.03
N GLN A 57 -7.38 20.13 12.67
CA GLN A 57 -8.60 19.78 13.39
C GLN A 57 -8.29 19.10 14.73
N ILE A 58 -7.33 18.18 14.75
CA ILE A 58 -6.86 17.51 15.97
C ILE A 58 -6.44 18.56 17.00
N ALA A 59 -5.61 19.53 16.63
CA ALA A 59 -5.17 20.60 17.53
C ALA A 59 -6.34 21.44 18.06
N ARG A 60 -7.35 21.73 17.23
CA ARG A 60 -8.53 22.52 17.62
C ARG A 60 -9.48 21.82 18.57
N ASP A 61 -9.61 20.51 18.45
CA ASP A 61 -10.55 19.70 19.25
C ASP A 61 -9.84 18.92 20.36
N LEU A 62 -8.52 19.11 20.54
CA LEU A 62 -7.71 18.33 21.47
C LEU A 62 -8.21 18.47 22.91
N ASP A 63 -8.63 19.67 23.29
CA ASP A 63 -9.20 20.00 24.60
C ASP A 63 -10.43 19.15 24.97
N ARG A 64 -11.18 18.68 23.97
CA ARG A 64 -12.39 17.86 24.14
C ARG A 64 -12.12 16.37 24.09
N PHE A 65 -10.91 15.96 23.72
CA PHE A 65 -10.56 14.55 23.68
C PHE A 65 -10.54 13.96 25.10
N SER A 66 -10.96 12.70 25.22
CA SER A 66 -10.84 11.94 26.45
C SER A 66 -10.56 10.49 26.12
N GLY A 67 -9.50 9.93 26.71
CA GLY A 67 -9.11 8.56 26.50
C GLY A 67 -7.62 8.34 26.63
N ASP A 68 -7.23 7.09 26.40
CA ASP A 68 -5.85 6.62 26.32
C ASP A 68 -5.27 6.77 24.90
N ALA A 69 -4.02 6.35 24.73
CA ALA A 69 -3.32 6.30 23.45
C ALA A 69 -4.13 5.63 22.33
N ASP A 70 -4.77 4.49 22.59
CA ASP A 70 -5.56 3.77 21.58
C ASP A 70 -6.78 4.57 21.13
N ARG A 71 -7.50 5.18 22.08
CA ARG A 71 -8.61 6.09 21.78
C ARG A 71 -8.13 7.31 21.01
N PHE A 72 -6.96 7.85 21.35
CA PHE A 72 -6.40 8.99 20.65
C PHE A 72 -6.08 8.64 19.20
N ARG A 73 -5.39 7.52 18.95
CA ARG A 73 -5.09 7.02 17.60
C ARG A 73 -6.38 6.79 16.80
N GLY A 74 -7.40 6.19 17.41
CA GLY A 74 -8.69 5.94 16.76
C GLY A 74 -9.44 7.23 16.41
N TRP A 75 -9.43 8.19 17.32
CA TRP A 75 -10.04 9.51 17.14
C TRP A 75 -9.31 10.33 16.06
N ALA A 76 -7.98 10.38 16.10
CA ALA A 76 -7.16 11.04 15.07
C ALA A 76 -7.37 10.40 13.68
N ALA A 77 -7.38 9.06 13.61
CA ALA A 77 -7.66 8.35 12.37
C ALA A 77 -9.06 8.66 11.83
N ARG A 78 -10.08 8.80 12.70
CA ARG A 78 -11.43 9.21 12.30
C ARG A 78 -11.46 10.62 11.71
N ILE A 79 -10.76 11.57 12.33
CA ILE A 79 -10.64 12.93 11.79
C ILE A 79 -9.98 12.90 10.41
N ALA A 80 -8.85 12.20 10.29
CA ALA A 80 -8.12 12.08 9.03
C ALA A 80 -8.96 11.43 7.92
N ARG A 81 -9.70 10.35 8.25
CA ARG A 81 -10.64 9.70 7.32
C ARG A 81 -11.70 10.67 6.81
N ASN A 82 -12.30 11.44 7.71
CA ASN A 82 -13.33 12.41 7.33
C ASN A 82 -12.76 13.46 6.36
N ARG A 83 -11.54 13.97 6.63
CA ARG A 83 -10.86 14.92 5.73
C ARG A 83 -10.53 14.34 4.37
N ALA A 84 -10.03 13.11 4.34
CA ALA A 84 -9.79 12.40 3.10
C ALA A 84 -11.08 12.24 2.28
N LEU A 85 -12.19 11.83 2.91
CA LEU A 85 -13.47 11.68 2.22
C LEU A 85 -14.04 13.03 1.75
N ASP A 86 -13.89 14.09 2.53
CA ASP A 86 -14.31 15.43 2.12
C ASP A 86 -13.49 15.92 0.93
N HIS A 87 -12.17 15.70 0.94
CA HIS A 87 -11.28 15.98 -0.19
C HIS A 87 -11.69 15.21 -1.46
N ILE A 88 -11.94 13.90 -1.34
CA ILE A 88 -12.40 13.07 -2.46
C ILE A 88 -13.75 13.57 -3.00
N ARG A 89 -14.70 13.92 -2.12
CA ARG A 89 -16.00 14.46 -2.54
C ARG A 89 -15.86 15.80 -3.26
N MET A 90 -14.98 16.68 -2.79
CA MET A 90 -14.69 17.96 -3.44
C MET A 90 -14.08 17.74 -4.83
N ARG A 91 -13.19 16.76 -4.99
CA ARG A 91 -12.64 16.36 -6.29
C ARG A 91 -13.66 15.70 -7.20
N GLY A 92 -14.53 14.82 -6.70
CA GLY A 92 -15.57 14.14 -7.49
C GLY A 92 -16.70 15.06 -7.97
N ARG A 93 -16.87 16.25 -7.38
CA ARG A 93 -17.70 17.33 -7.95
C ARG A 93 -17.09 17.98 -9.19
N ARG A 94 -15.83 17.63 -9.51
CA ARG A 94 -15.21 17.75 -10.84
C ARG A 94 -15.42 16.39 -11.56
N PRO A 95 -15.88 16.34 -12.82
CA PRO A 95 -16.26 15.05 -13.42
C PRO A 95 -15.05 14.11 -13.53
N ALA A 96 -15.10 12.99 -12.80
CA ALA A 96 -14.23 11.83 -13.02
C ALA A 96 -15.01 10.55 -12.69
N ILE A 97 -14.85 9.56 -13.57
CA ILE A 97 -15.65 8.34 -13.73
C ILE A 97 -15.14 7.22 -12.83
N GLY A 98 -16.07 6.53 -12.15
CA GLY A 98 -15.98 5.09 -11.89
C GLY A 98 -15.46 4.67 -10.51
N GLY A 99 -16.32 4.05 -9.72
CA GLY A 99 -15.97 3.26 -8.54
C GLY A 99 -17.17 2.41 -8.14
N ASP A 100 -17.16 1.14 -8.55
CA ASP A 100 -18.25 0.17 -8.32
C ASP A 100 -18.32 -0.18 -6.82
N GLU A 101 -19.48 0.07 -6.21
CA GLU A 101 -19.85 -0.43 -4.88
C GLU A 101 -20.34 -1.87 -5.02
N THR A 102 -19.51 -2.86 -4.67
CA THR A 102 -19.97 -4.23 -4.49
C THR A 102 -20.08 -4.55 -3.00
N GLU A 103 -21.30 -4.44 -2.49
CA GLU A 103 -21.68 -4.85 -1.13
C GLU A 103 -21.70 -6.39 -1.04
N LEU A 104 -20.92 -6.97 -0.13
CA LEU A 104 -20.97 -8.42 0.13
C LEU A 104 -21.16 -8.71 1.62
N THR A 105 -22.35 -9.19 1.96
CA THR A 105 -22.72 -9.76 3.25
C THR A 105 -21.98 -11.09 3.49
N GLY A 106 -21.29 -11.24 4.63
CA GLY A 106 -20.61 -12.48 5.00
C GLY A 106 -20.57 -12.73 6.51
N ARG A 107 -20.92 -13.96 6.91
CA ARG A 107 -21.00 -14.49 8.29
C ARG A 107 -19.68 -14.33 9.08
N PRO A 108 -19.73 -14.18 10.41
CA PRO A 108 -18.55 -14.03 11.25
C PRO A 108 -17.76 -15.36 11.34
N ALA A 109 -16.47 -15.31 11.04
CA ALA A 109 -15.53 -16.40 11.30
C ALA A 109 -14.85 -16.19 12.65
N THR A 110 -14.74 -17.28 13.42
CA THR A 110 -14.12 -17.32 14.75
C THR A 110 -12.59 -17.41 14.62
N SER A 111 -11.92 -16.76 15.57
CA SER A 111 -10.48 -16.49 15.68
C SER A 111 -9.64 -17.75 15.92
N ASP A 112 -8.48 -17.86 15.25
CA ASP A 112 -7.19 -18.20 15.90
C ASP A 112 -5.92 -18.08 15.01
N THR A 113 -6.00 -17.57 13.79
CA THR A 113 -4.82 -17.41 12.89
C THR A 113 -4.48 -15.94 12.57
N ALA A 114 -5.16 -15.00 13.22
CA ALA A 114 -5.08 -13.57 12.89
C ALA A 114 -3.87 -12.87 13.53
N ASP A 115 -3.42 -13.33 14.70
CA ASP A 115 -2.32 -12.71 15.43
C ASP A 115 -0.95 -13.00 14.78
N GLU A 116 -0.79 -14.15 14.11
CA GLU A 116 0.43 -14.48 13.35
C GLU A 116 0.58 -13.70 12.03
N ALA A 117 -0.52 -13.25 11.41
CA ALA A 117 -0.47 -12.46 10.17
C ALA A 117 -0.24 -10.96 10.41
N MET A 118 -0.39 -10.51 11.66
CA MET A 118 -0.21 -9.10 12.06
C MET A 118 1.28 -8.72 12.17
N GLU A 119 2.19 -9.69 12.23
CA GLU A 119 3.62 -9.46 12.47
C GLU A 119 4.44 -9.11 11.20
N LEU A 120 3.85 -9.23 10.01
CA LEU A 120 4.60 -9.21 8.74
C LEU A 120 4.69 -7.87 8.00
N LEU A 121 4.24 -6.75 8.58
CA LEU A 121 4.02 -5.52 7.81
C LEU A 121 4.63 -4.29 8.49
N ALA A 122 5.94 -4.08 8.29
CA ALA A 122 6.67 -2.91 8.78
C ALA A 122 7.76 -2.43 7.80
N THR A 123 7.40 -1.90 6.63
CA THR A 123 8.30 -1.05 5.81
C THR A 123 7.48 -0.08 4.94
N GLY A 124 8.07 1.00 4.44
CA GLY A 124 7.40 1.99 3.56
C GLY A 124 6.71 1.36 2.33
N ASP A 125 7.25 0.27 1.81
CA ASP A 125 6.68 -0.50 0.69
C ASP A 125 5.33 -1.17 1.03
N THR A 126 5.10 -1.44 2.31
CA THR A 126 3.87 -2.08 2.79
C THR A 126 2.64 -1.22 2.57
N LEU A 127 2.75 0.11 2.76
CA LEU A 127 1.61 1.00 2.57
C LEU A 127 1.22 1.13 1.11
N ALA A 128 2.20 1.09 0.19
CA ALA A 128 1.94 1.08 -1.24
C ALA A 128 1.23 -0.21 -1.68
N LEU A 129 1.60 -1.37 -1.11
CA LEU A 129 0.89 -2.63 -1.33
C LEU A 129 -0.53 -2.60 -0.75
N ILE A 130 -0.72 -2.05 0.45
CA ILE A 130 -2.04 -1.90 1.06
C ILE A 130 -2.96 -1.01 0.22
N ALA A 131 -2.43 0.04 -0.40
CA ALA A 131 -3.19 0.93 -1.29
C ALA A 131 -3.72 0.23 -2.55
N GLN A 132 -3.21 -0.95 -2.91
CA GLN A 132 -3.73 -1.75 -4.04
C GLN A 132 -4.96 -2.60 -3.67
N LEU A 133 -5.29 -2.71 -2.38
CA LEU A 133 -6.45 -3.47 -1.94
C LEU A 133 -7.75 -2.70 -2.23
N PRO A 134 -8.90 -3.40 -2.33
CA PRO A 134 -10.20 -2.74 -2.24
C PRO A 134 -10.25 -1.85 -0.99
N GLN A 135 -10.75 -0.62 -1.13
CA GLN A 135 -10.68 0.41 -0.09
C GLN A 135 -11.15 -0.11 1.29
N ASP A 136 -12.26 -0.85 1.31
CA ASP A 136 -12.81 -1.46 2.51
C ASP A 136 -11.83 -2.37 3.27
N GLN A 137 -10.98 -3.09 2.53
CA GLN A 137 -9.95 -3.97 3.07
C GLN A 137 -8.70 -3.17 3.45
N ALA A 138 -8.28 -2.23 2.60
CA ALA A 138 -7.15 -1.34 2.88
C ALA A 138 -7.35 -0.60 4.21
N GLU A 139 -8.50 0.07 4.36
CA GLU A 139 -8.85 0.81 5.58
C GLU A 139 -8.85 -0.09 6.82
N ALA A 140 -9.41 -1.30 6.72
CA ALA A 140 -9.44 -2.24 7.83
C ALA A 140 -8.04 -2.75 8.21
N VAL A 141 -7.19 -3.04 7.22
CA VAL A 141 -5.79 -3.47 7.45
C VAL A 141 -4.97 -2.35 8.07
N VAL A 142 -5.02 -1.13 7.52
CA VAL A 142 -4.25 -0.01 8.08
C VAL A 142 -4.65 0.26 9.52
N LEU A 143 -5.95 0.37 9.82
CA LEU A 143 -6.39 0.67 11.18
C LEU A 143 -6.01 -0.42 12.19
N ARG A 144 -6.07 -1.69 11.80
CA ARG A 144 -5.77 -2.82 12.70
C ARG A 144 -4.28 -3.08 12.87
N VAL A 145 -3.52 -3.03 11.77
CA VAL A 145 -2.14 -3.51 11.73
C VAL A 145 -1.15 -2.36 11.81
N VAL A 146 -1.39 -1.29 11.05
CA VAL A 146 -0.48 -0.14 11.00
C VAL A 146 -0.75 0.82 12.15
N VAL A 147 -2.01 1.17 12.40
CA VAL A 147 -2.39 2.07 13.49
C VAL A 147 -2.46 1.33 14.83
N GLY A 148 -2.75 0.02 14.81
CA GLY A 148 -2.78 -0.84 16.01
C GLY A 148 -4.12 -0.84 16.76
N LEU A 149 -5.20 -0.35 16.16
CA LEU A 149 -6.50 -0.27 16.84
C LEU A 149 -7.11 -1.65 17.06
N ASP A 150 -7.82 -1.81 18.16
CA ASP A 150 -8.68 -2.98 18.36
C ASP A 150 -9.85 -3.02 17.33
N ALA A 151 -10.47 -4.19 17.14
CA ALA A 151 -11.54 -4.34 16.15
C ALA A 151 -12.76 -3.45 16.46
N LYS A 152 -12.98 -3.11 17.73
CA LYS A 152 -14.09 -2.27 18.18
C LYS A 152 -13.85 -0.79 17.84
N SER A 153 -12.64 -0.30 18.05
CA SER A 153 -12.25 1.09 17.79
C SER A 153 -12.12 1.33 16.29
N ALA A 154 -11.51 0.40 15.55
CA ALA A 154 -11.51 0.46 14.09
C ALA A 154 -12.93 0.47 13.50
N ALA A 155 -13.85 -0.34 14.06
CA ALA A 155 -15.26 -0.35 13.64
C ALA A 155 -15.96 0.99 13.89
N GLN A 156 -15.69 1.65 15.01
CA GLN A 156 -16.20 2.99 15.27
C GLN A 156 -15.68 3.99 14.23
N THR A 157 -14.37 3.97 13.94
CA THR A 157 -13.74 4.82 12.91
C THR A 157 -14.36 4.63 11.53
N LEU A 158 -14.61 3.38 11.14
CA LEU A 158 -15.16 3.03 9.82
C LEU A 158 -16.69 3.12 9.73
N GLY A 159 -17.40 3.29 10.85
CA GLY A 159 -18.86 3.21 10.88
C GLY A 159 -19.41 1.80 10.57
N LYS A 160 -18.65 0.75 10.91
CA LYS A 160 -18.97 -0.65 10.60
C LYS A 160 -19.22 -1.46 11.87
N ARG A 161 -19.65 -2.72 11.71
CA ARG A 161 -19.70 -3.70 12.82
C ARG A 161 -18.30 -4.28 13.06
N PRO A 162 -17.88 -4.57 14.31
CA PRO A 162 -16.57 -5.19 14.59
C PRO A 162 -16.31 -6.49 13.82
N GLY A 163 -17.35 -7.31 13.59
CA GLY A 163 -17.26 -8.50 12.76
C GLY A 163 -16.85 -8.21 11.31
N ALA A 164 -17.46 -7.17 10.71
CA ALA A 164 -17.14 -6.77 9.34
C ALA A 164 -15.71 -6.27 9.21
N VAL A 165 -15.20 -5.54 10.21
CA VAL A 165 -13.80 -5.09 10.24
C VAL A 165 -12.84 -6.28 10.30
N ARG A 166 -13.10 -7.29 11.15
CA ARG A 166 -12.26 -8.49 11.20
C ARG A 166 -12.23 -9.22 9.85
N THR A 167 -13.40 -9.39 9.23
CA THR A 167 -13.49 -10.04 7.92
C THR A 167 -12.76 -9.25 6.83
N ALA A 168 -12.92 -7.93 6.79
CA ALA A 168 -12.25 -7.07 5.82
C ALA A 168 -10.72 -7.08 6.01
N ALA A 169 -10.24 -6.96 7.25
CA ALA A 169 -8.82 -7.04 7.57
C ALA A 169 -8.22 -8.40 7.20
N HIS A 170 -8.93 -9.50 7.50
CA HIS A 170 -8.49 -10.85 7.13
C HIS A 170 -8.39 -11.03 5.62
N ARG A 171 -9.40 -10.56 4.86
CA ARG A 171 -9.37 -10.62 3.38
C ARG A 171 -8.22 -9.78 2.82
N GLY A 172 -8.00 -8.58 3.37
CA GLY A 172 -6.90 -7.71 2.97
C GLY A 172 -5.54 -8.34 3.22
N LEU A 173 -5.30 -8.88 4.43
CA LEU A 173 -4.04 -9.56 4.77
C LEU A 173 -3.79 -10.79 3.88
N LYS A 174 -4.82 -11.61 3.62
CA LYS A 174 -4.70 -12.73 2.69
C LYS A 174 -4.29 -12.27 1.30
N ARG A 175 -4.90 -11.19 0.81
CA ARG A 175 -4.59 -10.63 -0.51
C ARG A 175 -3.16 -10.08 -0.58
N LEU A 176 -2.69 -9.42 0.48
CA LEU A 176 -1.29 -8.96 0.57
C LEU A 176 -0.31 -10.13 0.55
N ALA A 177 -0.61 -11.22 1.26
CA ALA A 177 0.20 -12.42 1.23
C ALA A 177 0.28 -13.05 -0.17
N GLU A 178 -0.82 -13.05 -0.92
CA GLU A 178 -0.86 -13.49 -2.32
C GLU A 178 0.02 -12.61 -3.23
N LEU A 179 -0.04 -11.28 -3.05
CA LEU A 179 0.78 -10.32 -3.82
C LEU A 179 2.28 -10.52 -3.56
N LEU A 180 2.67 -10.65 -2.29
CA LEU A 180 4.06 -10.88 -1.88
C LEU A 180 4.58 -12.25 -2.33
N GLY A 181 3.74 -13.30 -2.28
CA GLY A 181 4.08 -14.63 -2.77
C GLY A 181 4.25 -14.70 -4.30
N ALA A 182 3.50 -13.87 -5.04
CA ALA A 182 3.65 -13.73 -6.48
C ALA A 182 4.94 -12.97 -6.85
N GLU A 183 5.29 -11.89 -6.13
CA GLU A 183 6.55 -11.17 -6.31
C GLU A 183 7.77 -12.03 -5.98
N GLY A 184 7.70 -12.85 -4.91
CA GLY A 184 8.76 -13.81 -4.56
C GLY A 184 8.99 -14.90 -5.63
N SER A 185 7.98 -15.19 -6.45
CA SER A 185 8.07 -16.16 -7.55
C SER A 185 8.70 -15.58 -8.83
N HIS A 186 8.80 -14.25 -8.95
CA HIS A 186 9.38 -13.57 -10.12
C HIS A 186 10.88 -13.22 -9.96
N VAL A 187 11.46 -13.38 -8.76
CA VAL A 187 12.88 -13.01 -8.47
C VAL A 187 13.88 -14.15 -8.78
N GLN A 188 13.45 -15.30 -9.31
CA GLN A 188 14.35 -16.43 -9.58
C GLN A 188 14.39 -16.87 -11.05
N THR A 189 14.61 -15.95 -12.00
CA THR A 189 15.16 -16.29 -13.34
C THR A 189 15.98 -15.12 -13.92
N ALA A 190 17.12 -14.79 -13.30
CA ALA A 190 18.16 -13.98 -13.94
C ALA A 190 19.52 -14.16 -13.24
N HIS A 191 20.08 -15.36 -13.32
CA HIS A 191 21.53 -15.57 -13.24
C HIS A 191 21.95 -16.55 -14.33
N THR A 192 21.99 -16.04 -15.56
CA THR A 192 22.82 -16.58 -16.63
C THR A 192 23.85 -15.50 -16.94
N GLY A 193 25.08 -15.75 -16.52
CA GLY A 193 26.25 -14.93 -16.81
C GLY A 193 27.47 -15.85 -16.95
N PRO A 194 28.20 -15.80 -18.08
CA PRO A 194 29.11 -16.85 -18.50
C PRO A 194 30.52 -16.67 -17.93
N ASP A 195 31.22 -17.80 -17.87
CA ASP A 195 32.64 -17.93 -17.58
C ASP A 195 33.48 -17.11 -18.58
N GLY A 196 34.40 -16.30 -18.05
CA GLY A 196 35.28 -15.44 -18.82
C GLY A 196 36.69 -15.52 -18.28
N THR A 197 37.59 -16.16 -19.04
CA THR A 197 39.03 -15.95 -18.91
C THR A 197 39.60 -15.52 -20.26
N LEU A 198 40.40 -14.46 -20.16
CA LEU A 198 41.01 -13.65 -21.20
C LEU A 198 42.16 -14.40 -21.88
N ASP A 199 42.33 -14.21 -23.19
CA ASP A 199 43.68 -13.96 -23.73
C ASP A 199 43.61 -13.18 -25.04
N ALA A 200 44.50 -12.20 -25.17
CA ALA A 200 44.49 -11.18 -26.22
C ALA A 200 45.81 -11.21 -27.00
N VAL A 201 45.77 -11.23 -28.33
CA VAL A 201 46.85 -10.74 -29.23
C VAL A 201 46.25 -10.29 -30.59
N PRO A 202 46.59 -9.11 -31.15
CA PRO A 202 46.08 -8.63 -32.44
C PRO A 202 47.20 -8.65 -33.55
N PRO A 203 47.02 -8.06 -34.76
CA PRO A 203 46.99 -8.75 -36.07
C PRO A 203 48.22 -8.41 -36.98
N PRO A 204 48.30 -8.84 -38.27
CA PRO A 204 47.91 -7.89 -39.34
C PRO A 204 47.45 -8.47 -40.72
N ARG A 205 46.51 -7.72 -41.33
CA ARG A 205 46.26 -7.27 -42.74
C ARG A 205 46.61 -8.12 -44.00
N GLU A 206 45.54 -8.34 -44.79
CA GLU A 206 45.33 -8.11 -46.25
C GLU A 206 46.18 -8.83 -47.32
N PRO A 207 45.84 -8.76 -48.64
CA PRO A 207 44.60 -9.17 -49.33
C PRO A 207 44.93 -10.00 -50.61
N ARG A 208 43.93 -10.40 -51.40
CA ARG A 208 43.91 -10.92 -52.81
C ARG A 208 43.01 -12.16 -52.88
N GLY A 209 42.11 -12.37 -53.82
CA GLY A 209 41.79 -11.73 -55.09
C GLY A 209 41.26 -12.81 -56.04
N HIS A 210 40.17 -12.52 -56.78
CA HIS A 210 39.65 -13.23 -57.98
C HIS A 210 39.27 -14.73 -57.84
N ALA A 211 38.35 -15.33 -58.60
CA ALA A 211 37.25 -14.94 -59.47
C ALA A 211 36.62 -16.28 -59.99
N VAL A 212 35.46 -16.18 -60.66
CA VAL A 212 34.96 -17.08 -61.72
C VAL A 212 34.09 -18.31 -61.35
N THR A 213 32.78 -18.07 -61.45
CA THR A 213 31.70 -18.72 -62.24
C THR A 213 31.44 -20.23 -62.32
N SER A 214 30.11 -20.49 -62.44
CA SER A 214 29.40 -21.49 -63.27
C SER A 214 29.15 -22.84 -62.58
N ALA A 215 28.03 -23.57 -62.77
CA ALA A 215 26.81 -23.43 -63.57
C ALA A 215 25.76 -24.39 -62.98
N GLY A 216 24.47 -24.21 -63.28
CA GLY A 216 23.46 -25.23 -63.02
C GLY A 216 22.01 -24.73 -63.06
N VAL A 217 21.53 -24.40 -64.26
CA VAL A 217 20.12 -24.11 -64.58
C VAL A 217 19.32 -25.42 -64.64
N THR A 218 18.08 -25.44 -64.14
CA THR A 218 16.94 -26.12 -64.79
C THR A 218 15.61 -25.47 -64.38
N HIS A 219 14.72 -25.36 -65.37
CA HIS A 219 13.51 -24.56 -65.47
C HIS A 219 12.31 -24.98 -64.60
N SER A 220 11.55 -23.95 -64.20
CA SER A 220 10.08 -23.76 -64.31
C SER A 220 9.18 -24.97 -64.64
N ARG A 221 8.10 -25.13 -63.85
CA ARG A 221 6.71 -24.88 -64.30
C ARG A 221 5.68 -24.94 -63.14
N THR A 222 4.92 -23.85 -63.04
CA THR A 222 3.48 -23.71 -62.73
C THR A 222 2.65 -24.94 -62.30
N ARG A 223 1.72 -24.77 -61.32
CA ARG A 223 0.28 -24.51 -61.57
C ARG A 223 -0.63 -24.76 -60.32
N THR A 224 -1.30 -23.67 -59.91
CA THR A 224 -2.72 -23.54 -59.49
C THR A 224 -3.28 -24.27 -58.25
N GLN A 225 -3.50 -23.44 -57.23
CA GLN A 225 -4.63 -23.35 -56.29
C GLN A 225 -6.00 -23.74 -56.87
N LYS A 226 -6.76 -24.59 -56.18
CA LYS A 226 -8.23 -24.58 -56.25
C LYS A 226 -8.83 -25.05 -54.93
N ASP A 227 -9.76 -24.22 -54.47
CA ASP A 227 -10.60 -24.34 -53.29
C ASP A 227 -11.36 -25.67 -53.17
N MET A 228 -11.59 -26.06 -51.91
CA MET A 228 -12.85 -26.62 -51.43
C MET A 228 -13.23 -25.91 -50.13
#